data_AF-A0A958LW02-F1
#
_entry.id   AF-A0A958LW02-F1
#
_cell.length_a   1.000
_cell.length_b   1.000
_cell.length_c   1.000
_cell.angle_alpha   90.00
_cell.angle_beta   90.00
_cell.angle_gamma   90.00
#
_symmetry.space_group_name_H-M   'P 1'
#
loop_
_entity.id
_entity.type
_entity.pdbx_description
1 polymer ?
#
loop_
_entity_poly.entity_id
_entity_poly.type
_entity_poly.pdbx_seq_one_letter_code
_entity_poly.pdbx_strand_id
1 'polypeptide(L)'
;MKNLGILKALVISTLVVVFSHTSFAQTTPLKEWTFLVYLNADNNLYPFAGLNIAQMEKVGSSAGVNVVVQLDPEPRNMPTTRYFITQNPNAVQGKITSKVLENLPETDMGNPQTLADFLTWGVKNFPAKKYAVVVWNHGNGWQGVSYDDNPRTNLTMPTLRQGLEAMNLAIAQQRGVSRASARQLIDVLNFDACLMSTLEVAYEVKDTAKYLVGSQFLEPGDGENYTAFLQPLTAKPQMDGREFSEIMVYQYALNYKNQSSINYAAIDLSRVAGFTAQFDQASKVLSASSQKSKIRRAFGSSSFDLVTGLDSARKAGSADA
;
A
#
# COMPACT_ATOMS: atom_id res chain seq x y z
N MET A 1 70.58 67.77 -28.43
CA MET A 1 70.22 66.65 -29.34
C MET A 1 70.13 65.39 -28.48
N LYS A 2 68.93 65.05 -28.00
CA LYS A 2 68.13 63.88 -28.42
C LYS A 2 68.91 62.56 -28.45
N ASN A 3 68.70 61.72 -27.43
CA ASN A 3 68.05 60.40 -27.53
C ASN A 3 68.45 59.52 -26.33
N LEU A 4 67.47 59.00 -25.60
CA LEU A 4 67.47 57.60 -25.15
C LEU A 4 66.02 57.23 -24.83
N GLY A 5 65.55 56.15 -25.44
CA GLY A 5 64.17 55.68 -25.37
C GLY A 5 63.83 54.97 -24.06
N ILE A 6 62.53 54.94 -23.75
CA ILE A 6 61.96 54.03 -22.75
C ILE A 6 60.70 53.42 -23.33
N LEU A 7 60.74 52.09 -23.38
CA LEU A 7 59.70 51.12 -23.68
C LEU A 7 58.46 51.34 -22.78
N LYS A 8 57.24 51.32 -23.35
CA LYS A 8 56.01 51.12 -22.55
C LYS A 8 55.36 49.81 -22.97
N ALA A 9 55.39 48.84 -22.06
CA ALA A 9 54.69 47.57 -22.19
C ALA A 9 53.18 47.78 -22.02
N LEU A 10 52.41 47.14 -22.91
CA LEU A 10 50.96 47.12 -22.89
C LEU A 10 50.50 45.93 -22.03
N VAL A 11 49.80 46.18 -20.93
CA VAL A 11 49.14 45.13 -20.13
C VAL A 11 47.64 45.19 -20.45
N ILE A 12 47.14 44.18 -21.15
CA ILE A 12 45.70 43.98 -21.37
C ILE A 12 45.23 43.03 -20.27
N SER A 13 44.47 43.53 -19.29
CA SER A 13 43.81 42.68 -18.30
C SER A 13 42.44 42.25 -18.83
N THR A 14 42.31 40.99 -19.20
CA THR A 14 41.01 40.39 -19.56
C THR A 14 40.22 40.10 -18.28
N LEU A 15 39.16 40.86 -18.05
CA LEU A 15 38.22 40.62 -16.95
C LEU A 15 37.30 39.46 -17.33
N VAL A 16 37.53 38.26 -16.78
CA VAL A 16 36.61 37.13 -16.92
C VAL A 16 35.51 37.27 -15.87
N VAL A 17 34.33 37.73 -16.28
CA VAL A 17 33.14 37.72 -15.43
C VAL A 17 32.55 36.32 -15.45
N VAL A 18 32.78 35.55 -14.38
CA VAL A 18 32.15 34.25 -14.19
C VAL A 18 30.74 34.48 -13.63
N PHE A 19 29.72 34.35 -14.46
CA PHE A 19 28.33 34.32 -14.00
C PHE A 19 28.04 32.96 -13.36
N SER A 20 28.18 32.87 -12.04
CA SER A 20 27.68 31.76 -11.24
C SER A 20 26.16 31.69 -11.36
N HIS A 21 25.65 30.82 -12.24
CA HIS A 21 24.23 30.49 -12.29
C HIS A 21 23.92 29.57 -11.11
N THR A 22 23.56 30.15 -9.97
CA THR A 22 22.89 29.39 -8.90
C THR A 22 21.50 29.03 -9.40
N SER A 23 21.38 27.84 -10.00
CA SER A 23 20.10 27.23 -10.32
C SER A 23 19.44 26.83 -9.00
N PHE A 24 18.55 27.67 -8.48
CA PHE A 24 17.66 27.26 -7.40
C PHE A 24 16.65 26.27 -8.01
N ALA A 25 16.92 24.97 -7.86
CA ALA A 25 15.94 23.96 -8.14
C ALA A 25 14.73 24.23 -7.23
N GLN A 26 13.62 24.68 -7.82
CA GLN A 26 12.37 24.91 -7.11
C GLN A 26 11.82 23.54 -6.71
N THR A 27 12.15 23.07 -5.51
CA THR A 27 11.62 21.81 -4.99
C THR A 27 10.15 22.04 -4.65
N THR A 28 9.25 21.47 -5.46
CA THR A 28 7.82 21.45 -5.12
C THR A 28 7.68 20.83 -3.73
N PRO A 29 7.04 21.51 -2.76
CA PRO A 29 6.86 20.96 -1.42
C PRO A 29 6.16 19.60 -1.48
N LEU A 30 6.62 18.66 -0.66
CA LEU A 30 6.00 17.33 -0.56
C LEU A 30 4.55 17.46 -0.09
N LYS A 31 3.65 16.72 -0.74
CA LYS A 31 2.30 16.51 -0.21
C LYS A 31 2.35 15.66 1.07
N GLU A 32 1.30 15.71 1.87
CA GLU A 32 1.23 14.89 3.08
C GLU A 32 1.11 13.41 2.73
N TRP A 33 0.24 13.07 1.77
CA TRP A 33 -0.03 11.69 1.39
C TRP A 33 0.13 11.43 -0.09
N THR A 34 0.65 10.24 -0.40
CA THR A 34 0.45 9.59 -1.69
C THR A 34 -0.24 8.25 -1.44
N PHE A 35 -1.45 8.12 -2.01
CA PHE A 35 -2.32 6.95 -1.96
C PHE A 35 -2.23 6.23 -3.31
N LEU A 36 -1.66 5.03 -3.32
CA LEU A 36 -1.40 4.22 -4.50
C LEU A 36 -2.35 3.02 -4.50
N VAL A 37 -3.13 2.86 -5.57
CA VAL A 37 -4.02 1.71 -5.73
C VAL A 37 -3.52 0.82 -6.86
N TYR A 38 -3.12 -0.39 -6.49
CA TYR A 38 -2.78 -1.45 -7.42
C TYR A 38 -4.06 -2.24 -7.71
N LEU A 39 -4.74 -1.85 -8.78
CA LEU A 39 -6.10 -2.28 -9.11
C LEU A 39 -6.03 -3.33 -10.22
N ASN A 40 -5.73 -4.57 -9.83
CA ASN A 40 -5.75 -5.71 -10.73
C ASN A 40 -7.20 -6.14 -10.96
N ALA A 41 -7.71 -5.91 -12.16
CA ALA A 41 -9.08 -6.19 -12.54
C ALA A 41 -9.17 -6.98 -13.85
N ASP A 42 -8.10 -7.63 -14.30
CA ASP A 42 -8.15 -8.65 -15.36
C ASP A 42 -8.60 -9.99 -14.75
N ASN A 43 -9.86 -9.99 -14.29
CA ASN A 43 -10.62 -11.13 -13.77
C ASN A 43 -12.09 -10.72 -13.55
N ASN A 44 -12.89 -11.65 -13.01
CA ASN A 44 -14.32 -11.46 -12.75
C ASN A 44 -14.71 -10.33 -11.78
N LEU A 45 -13.76 -9.65 -11.13
CA LEU A 45 -14.04 -8.46 -10.32
C LEU A 45 -14.05 -7.15 -11.14
N TYR A 46 -13.71 -7.17 -12.44
CA TYR A 46 -13.70 -5.98 -13.29
C TYR A 46 -14.90 -5.03 -13.17
N PRO A 47 -16.16 -5.51 -13.04
CA PRO A 47 -17.31 -4.63 -12.83
C PRO A 47 -17.19 -3.69 -11.63
N PHE A 48 -16.48 -4.11 -10.57
CA PHE A 48 -16.29 -3.35 -9.33
C PHE A 48 -15.14 -2.34 -9.42
N ALA A 49 -14.13 -2.57 -10.28
CA ALA A 49 -13.05 -1.62 -10.53
C ALA A 49 -13.59 -0.25 -10.98
N GLY A 50 -14.57 -0.25 -11.89
CA GLY A 50 -15.24 0.97 -12.34
C GLY A 50 -16.03 1.68 -11.23
N LEU A 51 -16.57 0.94 -10.26
CA LEU A 51 -17.26 1.49 -9.10
C LEU A 51 -16.26 2.19 -8.18
N ASN A 52 -15.16 1.51 -7.82
CA ASN A 52 -14.17 2.05 -6.89
C ASN A 52 -13.43 3.25 -7.50
N ILE A 53 -13.12 3.24 -8.80
CA ILE A 53 -12.58 4.43 -9.49
C ILE A 53 -13.57 5.59 -9.46
N ALA A 54 -14.86 5.36 -9.73
CA ALA A 54 -15.86 6.43 -9.64
C ALA A 54 -15.99 6.98 -8.20
N GLN A 55 -15.89 6.13 -7.17
CA GLN A 55 -15.86 6.57 -5.78
C GLN A 55 -14.60 7.39 -5.44
N MET A 56 -13.44 7.00 -5.96
CA MET A 56 -12.21 7.79 -5.85
C MET A 56 -12.34 9.14 -6.57
N GLU A 57 -12.93 9.17 -7.76
CA GLU A 57 -13.15 10.40 -8.54
C GLU A 57 -14.08 11.39 -7.85
N LYS A 58 -15.07 10.94 -7.08
CA LYS A 58 -15.93 11.87 -6.30
C LYS A 58 -15.13 12.75 -5.33
N VAL A 59 -13.97 12.27 -4.87
CA VAL A 59 -13.07 13.00 -3.97
C VAL A 59 -11.89 13.61 -4.74
N GLY A 60 -11.18 12.81 -5.52
CA GLY A 60 -10.01 13.22 -6.29
C GLY A 60 -8.74 13.45 -5.45
N SER A 61 -7.63 13.67 -6.16
CA SER A 61 -6.41 14.21 -5.57
C SER A 61 -6.61 15.66 -5.14
N SER A 62 -5.94 16.09 -4.07
CA SER A 62 -6.03 17.45 -3.50
C SER A 62 -4.67 18.14 -3.43
N ALA A 63 -4.62 19.34 -2.84
CA ALA A 63 -3.35 20.03 -2.54
C ALA A 63 -2.46 19.24 -1.56
N GLY A 64 -3.06 18.45 -0.66
CA GLY A 64 -2.35 17.69 0.38
C GLY A 64 -2.23 16.18 0.10
N VAL A 65 -2.95 15.65 -0.88
CA VAL A 65 -3.03 14.20 -1.15
C VAL A 65 -2.90 13.93 -2.65
N ASN A 66 -2.06 12.97 -3.03
CA ASN A 66 -2.10 12.35 -4.36
C ASN A 66 -2.90 11.05 -4.27
N VAL A 67 -3.81 10.83 -5.21
CA VAL A 67 -4.52 9.55 -5.39
C VAL A 67 -4.20 9.06 -6.80
N VAL A 68 -3.54 7.90 -6.88
CA VAL A 68 -2.96 7.38 -8.11
C VAL A 68 -3.31 5.90 -8.23
N VAL A 69 -3.78 5.49 -9.41
CA VAL A 69 -4.27 4.13 -9.67
C VAL A 69 -3.48 3.54 -10.83
N GLN A 70 -3.01 2.30 -10.71
CA GLN A 70 -2.67 1.46 -11.86
C GLN A 70 -3.81 0.44 -12.02
N LEU A 71 -4.54 0.54 -13.12
CA LEU A 71 -5.64 -0.33 -13.47
C LEU A 71 -5.18 -1.28 -14.56
N ASP A 72 -5.32 -2.57 -14.33
CA ASP A 72 -5.29 -3.57 -15.39
C ASP A 72 -6.71 -4.12 -15.61
N PRO A 73 -7.37 -3.81 -16.74
CA PRO A 73 -8.80 -4.09 -16.93
C PRO A 73 -9.08 -5.32 -17.81
N GLU A 74 -10.28 -5.89 -17.68
CA GLU A 74 -10.88 -6.70 -18.74
C GLU A 74 -11.53 -5.82 -19.85
N PRO A 75 -11.70 -6.31 -21.10
CA PRO A 75 -11.37 -7.64 -21.60
C PRO A 75 -9.86 -7.87 -21.82
N ARG A 76 -9.48 -9.14 -21.93
CA ARG A 76 -8.11 -9.63 -22.17
C ARG A 76 -7.31 -8.79 -23.19
N ASN A 77 -6.03 -8.55 -22.88
CA ASN A 77 -5.08 -7.76 -23.68
C ASN A 77 -5.36 -6.25 -23.76
N MET A 78 -6.26 -5.72 -22.94
CA MET A 78 -6.40 -4.27 -22.80
C MET A 78 -5.16 -3.69 -22.12
N PRO A 79 -4.76 -2.45 -22.45
CA PRO A 79 -3.57 -1.85 -21.87
C PRO A 79 -3.78 -1.56 -20.39
N THR A 80 -2.79 -1.91 -19.56
CA THR A 80 -2.72 -1.44 -18.18
C THR A 80 -2.51 0.08 -18.18
N THR A 81 -3.29 0.81 -17.41
CA THR A 81 -3.29 2.29 -17.44
C THR A 81 -3.06 2.88 -16.06
N ARG A 82 -2.18 3.88 -15.98
CA ARG A 82 -1.95 4.68 -14.78
C ARG A 82 -2.76 5.97 -14.83
N TYR A 83 -3.52 6.25 -13.78
CA TYR A 83 -4.37 7.43 -13.65
C TYR A 83 -3.95 8.32 -12.48
N PHE A 84 -3.98 9.62 -12.70
CA PHE A 84 -4.04 10.61 -11.64
C PHE A 84 -5.51 10.91 -11.36
N ILE A 85 -6.03 10.48 -10.21
CA ILE A 85 -7.45 10.61 -9.91
C ILE A 85 -7.79 12.09 -9.76
N THR A 86 -8.67 12.55 -10.64
CA THR A 86 -9.12 13.95 -10.72
C THR A 86 -10.54 14.04 -10.18
N GLN A 87 -10.84 15.09 -9.43
CA GLN A 87 -12.15 15.22 -8.82
C GLN A 87 -13.24 15.39 -9.90
N ASN A 88 -14.25 14.53 -9.85
CA ASN A 88 -15.49 14.60 -10.58
C ASN A 88 -16.64 14.23 -9.62
N PRO A 89 -17.36 15.22 -9.06
CA PRO A 89 -18.48 14.97 -8.14
C PRO A 89 -19.63 14.16 -8.77
N ASN A 90 -19.72 14.17 -10.10
CA ASN A 90 -20.72 13.44 -10.88
C ASN A 90 -20.17 12.14 -11.47
N ALA A 91 -19.05 11.61 -10.93
CA ALA A 91 -18.48 10.35 -11.40
C ALA A 91 -19.49 9.20 -11.28
N VAL A 92 -19.55 8.40 -12.33
CA VAL A 92 -20.43 7.24 -12.46
C VAL A 92 -19.59 6.01 -12.79
N GLN A 93 -20.05 4.85 -12.33
CA GLN A 93 -19.38 3.58 -12.59
C GLN A 93 -19.18 3.34 -14.09
N GLY A 94 -18.00 2.83 -14.45
CA GLY A 94 -17.66 2.46 -15.83
C GLY A 94 -17.25 3.62 -16.74
N LYS A 95 -17.25 4.87 -16.24
CA LYS A 95 -16.73 6.03 -16.98
C LYS A 95 -15.62 6.74 -16.20
N ILE A 96 -14.38 6.40 -16.52
CA ILE A 96 -13.19 7.05 -15.93
C ILE A 96 -13.01 8.41 -16.60
N THR A 97 -12.93 9.47 -15.81
CA THR A 97 -12.69 10.86 -16.25
C THR A 97 -11.35 11.42 -15.81
N SER A 98 -10.63 10.66 -14.98
CA SER A 98 -9.31 10.97 -14.45
C SER A 98 -8.25 11.08 -15.54
N LYS A 99 -7.25 11.91 -15.26
CA LYS A 99 -6.13 12.13 -16.16
C LYS A 99 -5.31 10.84 -16.32
N VAL A 100 -5.20 10.36 -17.56
CA VAL A 100 -4.24 9.30 -17.92
C VAL A 100 -2.82 9.85 -17.78
N LEU A 101 -1.99 9.15 -17.03
CA LEU A 101 -0.57 9.44 -16.84
C LEU A 101 0.30 8.63 -17.79
N GLU A 102 -0.03 7.36 -17.99
CA GLU A 102 0.74 6.41 -18.78
C GLU A 102 -0.15 5.25 -19.22
N ASN A 103 -0.03 4.85 -20.48
CA ASN A 103 -0.58 3.58 -20.98
C ASN A 103 0.60 2.62 -21.13
N LEU A 104 0.54 1.51 -20.42
CA LEU A 104 1.47 0.41 -20.55
C LEU A 104 0.88 -0.61 -21.55
N PRO A 105 1.69 -1.56 -22.06
CA PRO A 105 1.13 -2.81 -22.55
C PRO A 105 0.24 -3.47 -21.48
N GLU A 106 -0.51 -4.51 -21.85
CA GLU A 106 -1.04 -5.43 -20.83
C GLU A 106 0.12 -5.90 -19.93
N THR A 107 -0.13 -5.96 -18.62
CA THR A 107 0.89 -6.34 -17.64
C THR A 107 0.36 -7.40 -16.70
N ASP A 108 1.12 -8.47 -16.52
CA ASP A 108 0.90 -9.46 -15.45
C ASP A 108 0.95 -8.77 -14.07
N MET A 109 -0.21 -8.57 -13.47
CA MET A 109 -0.38 -7.95 -12.16
C MET A 109 -0.18 -8.94 -10.99
N GLY A 110 0.05 -10.22 -11.30
CA GLY A 110 0.57 -11.23 -10.37
C GLY A 110 2.10 -11.24 -10.30
N ASN A 111 2.80 -10.48 -11.16
CA ASN A 111 4.25 -10.42 -11.20
C ASN A 111 4.82 -9.43 -10.15
N PRO A 112 5.78 -9.84 -9.29
CA PRO A 112 6.40 -8.94 -8.31
C PRO A 112 7.06 -7.70 -8.92
N GLN A 113 7.60 -7.80 -10.14
CA GLN A 113 8.24 -6.67 -10.80
C GLN A 113 7.21 -5.61 -11.21
N THR A 114 6.03 -6.00 -11.68
CA THR A 114 4.95 -5.08 -12.03
C THR A 114 4.51 -4.25 -10.82
N LEU A 115 4.36 -4.90 -9.65
CA LEU A 115 4.07 -4.21 -8.40
C LEU A 115 5.22 -3.27 -8.00
N ALA A 116 6.47 -3.75 -8.00
CA ALA A 116 7.63 -2.94 -7.66
C ALA A 116 7.76 -1.71 -8.56
N ASP A 117 7.56 -1.88 -9.87
CA ASP A 117 7.62 -0.80 -10.86
C ASP A 117 6.55 0.24 -10.60
N PHE A 118 5.30 -0.17 -10.34
CA PHE A 118 4.22 0.77 -10.00
C PHE A 118 4.53 1.57 -8.73
N LEU A 119 4.90 0.89 -7.64
CA LEU A 119 5.11 1.52 -6.35
C LEU A 119 6.33 2.45 -6.36
N THR A 120 7.43 2.03 -6.96
CA THR A 120 8.65 2.86 -7.06
C THR A 120 8.45 4.04 -8.01
N TRP A 121 7.73 3.85 -9.13
CA TRP A 121 7.29 4.93 -10.00
C TRP A 121 6.38 5.92 -9.26
N GLY A 122 5.46 5.42 -8.42
CA GLY A 122 4.57 6.24 -7.60
C GLY A 122 5.34 7.12 -6.63
N VAL A 123 6.31 6.56 -5.91
CA VAL A 123 7.21 7.33 -5.01
C VAL A 123 7.99 8.39 -5.78
N LYS A 124 8.53 8.06 -6.96
CA LYS A 124 9.32 8.98 -7.79
C LYS A 124 8.51 10.15 -8.34
N ASN A 125 7.31 9.89 -8.85
CA ASN A 125 6.49 10.91 -9.52
C ASN A 125 5.57 11.67 -8.56
N PHE A 126 5.22 11.07 -7.43
CA PHE A 126 4.34 11.62 -6.40
C PHE A 126 5.01 11.53 -5.02
N PRO A 127 6.14 12.23 -4.80
CA PRO A 127 6.83 12.17 -3.54
C PRO A 127 5.95 12.82 -2.44
N ALA A 128 5.83 12.14 -1.30
CA ALA A 128 5.02 12.57 -0.17
C ALA A 128 5.70 12.28 1.17
N LYS A 129 5.13 12.82 2.25
CA LYS A 129 5.60 12.52 3.61
C LYS A 129 5.14 11.13 4.06
N LYS A 130 3.91 10.74 3.72
CA LYS A 130 3.27 9.49 4.10
C LYS A 130 2.76 8.74 2.89
N TYR A 131 2.77 7.41 2.98
CA TYR A 131 2.36 6.54 1.87
C TYR A 131 1.30 5.53 2.31
N ALA A 132 0.26 5.43 1.51
CA ALA A 132 -0.74 4.37 1.61
C ALA A 132 -0.74 3.56 0.31
N VAL A 133 -0.77 2.24 0.44
CA VAL A 133 -0.86 1.31 -0.69
C VAL A 133 -2.10 0.47 -0.52
N VAL A 134 -2.92 0.39 -1.56
CA VAL A 134 -4.04 -0.56 -1.65
C VAL A 134 -3.67 -1.63 -2.67
N VAL A 135 -3.79 -2.89 -2.26
CA VAL A 135 -3.80 -4.03 -3.18
C VAL A 135 -5.24 -4.50 -3.29
N TRP A 136 -5.85 -4.24 -4.45
CA TRP A 136 -7.25 -4.54 -4.73
C TRP A 136 -7.33 -5.74 -5.66
N ASN A 137 -8.03 -6.81 -5.24
CA ASN A 137 -8.34 -8.00 -6.04
C ASN A 137 -9.07 -9.07 -5.17
N HIS A 138 -9.17 -10.31 -5.64
CA HIS A 138 -9.22 -11.51 -4.80
C HIS A 138 -8.00 -11.62 -3.88
N GLY A 139 -8.24 -12.23 -2.73
CA GLY A 139 -7.22 -12.63 -1.78
C GLY A 139 -7.50 -14.02 -1.23
N ASN A 140 -6.45 -14.70 -0.79
CA ASN A 140 -6.52 -16.05 -0.25
C ASN A 140 -5.53 -16.21 0.93
N GLY A 141 -5.43 -15.15 1.75
CA GLY A 141 -4.53 -15.07 2.90
C GLY A 141 -3.08 -15.38 2.53
N TRP A 142 -2.46 -16.31 3.27
CA TRP A 142 -1.06 -16.66 3.06
C TRP A 142 -0.74 -17.24 1.67
N GLN A 143 -1.75 -17.71 0.93
CA GLN A 143 -1.55 -18.29 -0.40
C GLN A 143 -1.35 -17.22 -1.48
N GLY A 144 -1.86 -16.00 -1.28
CA GLY A 144 -1.66 -14.92 -2.23
C GLY A 144 -2.79 -13.90 -2.35
N VAL A 145 -2.54 -12.89 -3.18
CA VAL A 145 -3.43 -11.79 -3.53
C VAL A 145 -3.12 -11.32 -4.96
N SER A 146 -3.95 -10.44 -5.53
CA SER A 146 -3.75 -9.91 -6.90
C SER A 146 -3.75 -11.04 -7.93
N TYR A 147 -4.83 -11.82 -7.94
CA TYR A 147 -5.07 -12.86 -8.94
C TYR A 147 -5.39 -12.23 -10.29
N ASP A 148 -4.59 -12.60 -11.28
CA ASP A 148 -4.68 -12.16 -12.65
C ASP A 148 -5.11 -13.36 -13.50
N ASP A 149 -6.06 -13.19 -14.42
CA ASP A 149 -6.47 -14.27 -15.33
C ASP A 149 -5.63 -14.31 -16.62
N ASN A 150 -4.78 -13.31 -16.85
CA ASN A 150 -4.03 -13.15 -18.07
C ASN A 150 -2.66 -12.46 -17.87
N PRO A 151 -1.58 -13.23 -17.69
CA PRO A 151 -1.56 -14.68 -17.49
C PRO A 151 -2.16 -15.07 -16.14
N ARG A 152 -2.54 -16.36 -15.99
CA ARG A 152 -3.03 -16.89 -14.70
C ARG A 152 -1.94 -16.92 -13.64
N THR A 153 -1.83 -15.84 -12.88
CA THR A 153 -0.80 -15.61 -11.87
C THR A 153 -1.40 -14.96 -10.63
N ASN A 154 -0.60 -14.87 -9.57
CA ASN A 154 -0.93 -14.11 -8.38
C ASN A 154 0.34 -13.73 -7.63
N LEU A 155 0.27 -12.69 -6.80
CA LEU A 155 1.33 -12.40 -5.86
C LEU A 155 1.22 -13.35 -4.66
N THR A 156 2.22 -14.20 -4.48
CA THR A 156 2.45 -14.90 -3.20
C THR A 156 2.87 -13.89 -2.11
N MET A 157 2.76 -14.25 -0.83
CA MET A 157 3.17 -13.35 0.25
C MET A 157 4.66 -12.93 0.16
N PRO A 158 5.63 -13.83 -0.16
CA PRO A 158 7.02 -13.43 -0.36
C PRO A 158 7.22 -12.47 -1.55
N THR A 159 6.52 -12.68 -2.67
CA THR A 159 6.67 -11.81 -3.87
C THR A 159 5.99 -10.47 -3.67
N LEU A 160 4.86 -10.43 -2.96
CA LEU A 160 4.24 -9.20 -2.47
C LEU A 160 5.21 -8.41 -1.58
N ARG A 161 5.84 -9.07 -0.59
CA ARG A 161 6.83 -8.45 0.28
C ARG A 161 7.98 -7.84 -0.52
N GLN A 162 8.50 -8.53 -1.53
CA GLN A 162 9.57 -7.99 -2.40
C GLN A 162 9.18 -6.65 -3.05
N GLY A 163 7.95 -6.54 -3.59
CA GLY A 163 7.45 -5.29 -4.16
C GLY A 163 7.34 -4.15 -3.14
N LEU A 164 6.87 -4.46 -1.92
CA LEU A 164 6.76 -3.49 -0.83
C LEU A 164 8.15 -3.07 -0.28
N GLU A 165 9.11 -4.00 -0.23
CA GLU A 165 10.51 -3.70 0.12
C GLU A 165 11.16 -2.78 -0.94
N ALA A 166 10.88 -3.00 -2.23
CA ALA A 166 11.33 -2.10 -3.30
C ALA A 166 10.77 -0.67 -3.13
N MET A 167 9.49 -0.54 -2.75
CA MET A 167 8.89 0.76 -2.42
C MET A 167 9.60 1.41 -1.22
N ASN A 168 9.86 0.68 -0.14
CA ASN A 168 10.59 1.23 1.01
C ASN A 168 11.99 1.73 0.63
N LEU A 169 12.70 1.03 -0.26
CA LEU A 169 13.98 1.50 -0.77
C LEU A 169 13.83 2.80 -1.57
N ALA A 170 12.79 2.94 -2.39
CA ALA A 170 12.50 4.18 -3.10
C ALA A 170 12.15 5.34 -2.14
N ILE A 171 11.37 5.08 -1.07
CA ILE A 171 11.05 6.08 -0.05
C ILE A 171 12.33 6.49 0.71
N ALA A 172 13.18 5.53 1.07
CA ALA A 172 14.45 5.81 1.74
C ALA A 172 15.35 6.71 0.88
N GLN A 173 15.43 6.42 -0.43
CA GLN A 173 16.14 7.24 -1.40
C GLN A 173 15.53 8.64 -1.52
N GLN A 174 14.20 8.75 -1.64
CA GLN A 174 13.48 10.03 -1.68
C GLN A 174 13.76 10.88 -0.42
N ARG A 175 13.82 10.24 0.76
CA ARG A 175 14.07 10.90 2.05
C ARG A 175 15.56 11.15 2.34
N GLY A 176 16.48 10.66 1.50
CA GLY A 176 17.93 10.77 1.72
C GLY A 176 18.43 10.00 2.95
N VAL A 177 17.76 8.92 3.33
CA VAL A 177 18.15 8.06 4.47
C VAL A 177 18.79 6.76 3.99
N SER A 178 19.50 6.07 4.89
CA SER A 178 20.22 4.84 4.55
C SER A 178 19.27 3.71 4.13
N ARG A 179 19.74 2.81 3.27
CA ARG A 179 19.00 1.57 2.92
C ARG A 179 18.71 0.69 4.14
N ALA A 180 19.56 0.73 5.17
CA ALA A 180 19.34 0.01 6.43
C ALA A 180 18.11 0.55 7.19
N SER A 181 17.70 1.79 6.92
CA SER A 181 16.50 2.42 7.47
C SER A 181 15.25 2.20 6.60
N ALA A 182 15.34 1.44 5.50
CA ALA A 182 14.23 1.18 4.58
C ALA A 182 13.27 0.08 5.09
N ARG A 183 12.76 0.25 6.31
CA ARG A 183 11.81 -0.66 6.96
C ARG A 183 10.61 0.14 7.47
N GLN A 184 9.42 -0.43 7.36
CA GLN A 184 8.16 0.16 7.82
C GLN A 184 7.95 1.63 7.37
N LEU A 185 8.29 1.94 6.11
CA LEU A 185 8.15 3.30 5.57
C LEU A 185 6.82 3.54 4.87
N ILE A 186 6.07 2.47 4.57
CA ILE A 186 4.67 2.54 4.16
C ILE A 186 3.82 2.77 5.42
N ASP A 187 3.04 3.84 5.46
CA ASP A 187 2.22 4.17 6.63
C ASP A 187 0.99 3.26 6.72
N VAL A 188 0.33 2.97 5.60
CA VAL A 188 -0.82 2.07 5.55
C VAL A 188 -0.70 1.12 4.36
N LEU A 189 -0.72 -0.19 4.62
CA LEU A 189 -0.92 -1.22 3.61
C LEU A 189 -2.35 -1.73 3.76
N ASN A 190 -3.20 -1.40 2.81
CA ASN A 190 -4.57 -1.84 2.77
C ASN A 190 -4.75 -2.97 1.76
N PHE A 191 -5.51 -3.99 2.16
CA PHE A 191 -6.03 -5.00 1.26
C PHE A 191 -7.53 -4.82 1.13
N ASP A 192 -7.95 -4.41 -0.06
CA ASP A 192 -9.34 -4.51 -0.50
C ASP A 192 -9.48 -5.87 -1.19
N ALA A 193 -9.37 -6.92 -0.37
CA ALA A 193 -9.20 -8.30 -0.79
C ALA A 193 -9.47 -9.28 0.37
N CYS A 194 -10.12 -10.39 0.03
CA CYS A 194 -10.52 -11.44 0.95
C CYS A 194 -9.34 -12.06 1.74
N LEU A 195 -9.57 -12.37 3.02
CA LEU A 195 -8.65 -13.14 3.89
C LEU A 195 -7.26 -12.51 4.13
N MET A 196 -7.06 -11.22 3.88
CA MET A 196 -5.73 -10.60 3.98
C MET A 196 -5.35 -10.08 5.38
N SER A 197 -6.30 -10.00 6.32
CA SER A 197 -6.03 -9.63 7.72
C SER A 197 -5.81 -10.87 8.62
N THR A 198 -4.91 -11.76 8.21
CA THR A 198 -4.46 -12.90 9.04
C THR A 198 -3.05 -12.68 9.61
N LEU A 199 -2.69 -13.45 10.64
CA LEU A 199 -1.38 -13.34 11.28
C LEU A 199 -0.24 -13.71 10.34
N GLU A 200 -0.42 -14.69 9.46
CA GLU A 200 0.60 -15.13 8.50
C GLU A 200 0.92 -14.02 7.50
N VAL A 201 -0.12 -13.37 6.96
CA VAL A 201 0.04 -12.21 6.07
C VAL A 201 0.73 -11.08 6.82
N ALA A 202 0.22 -10.70 8.00
CA ALA A 202 0.80 -9.66 8.84
C ALA A 202 2.27 -9.96 9.19
N TYR A 203 2.61 -11.22 9.47
CA TYR A 203 3.97 -11.64 9.77
C TYR A 203 4.91 -11.49 8.57
N GLU A 204 4.47 -11.84 7.37
CA GLU A 204 5.30 -11.68 6.17
C GLU A 204 5.58 -10.19 5.93
N VAL A 205 4.58 -9.32 6.00
CA VAL A 205 4.73 -7.89 5.64
C VAL A 205 5.11 -6.97 6.81
N LYS A 206 5.32 -7.49 8.03
CA LYS A 206 5.54 -6.66 9.24
C LYS A 206 6.67 -5.64 9.13
N ASP A 207 7.67 -5.92 8.30
CA ASP A 207 8.85 -5.07 8.12
C ASP A 207 8.69 -4.04 6.99
N THR A 208 7.58 -4.07 6.24
CA THR A 208 7.36 -3.21 5.07
C THR A 208 6.47 -2.01 5.38
N ALA A 209 5.40 -2.22 6.16
CA ALA A 209 4.43 -1.18 6.52
C ALA A 209 4.27 -1.01 8.04
N LYS A 210 3.64 0.09 8.47
CA LYS A 210 3.30 0.35 9.88
C LYS A 210 1.96 -0.27 10.26
N TYR A 211 0.95 -0.10 9.43
CA TYR A 211 -0.39 -0.67 9.63
C TYR A 211 -0.79 -1.53 8.45
N LEU A 212 -1.35 -2.71 8.73
CA LEU A 212 -2.10 -3.51 7.76
C LEU A 212 -3.59 -3.28 8.00
N VAL A 213 -4.35 -3.02 6.95
CA VAL A 213 -5.82 -2.89 6.99
C VAL A 213 -6.43 -3.92 6.04
N GLY A 214 -7.48 -4.61 6.46
CA GLY A 214 -8.15 -5.62 5.62
C GLY A 214 -9.15 -6.50 6.37
N SER A 215 -9.76 -7.43 5.63
CA SER A 215 -10.67 -8.46 6.16
C SER A 215 -9.93 -9.77 6.45
N GLN A 216 -10.26 -10.42 7.56
CA GLN A 216 -9.86 -11.79 7.90
C GLN A 216 -10.65 -12.84 7.12
N PHE A 217 -11.88 -12.54 6.69
CA PHE A 217 -12.73 -13.45 5.92
C PHE A 217 -13.04 -12.90 4.52
N LEU A 218 -14.07 -13.43 3.87
CA LEU A 218 -14.57 -12.93 2.60
C LEU A 218 -15.12 -11.51 2.76
N GLU A 219 -14.99 -10.73 1.69
CA GLU A 219 -15.54 -9.38 1.58
C GLU A 219 -16.65 -9.34 0.53
N PRO A 220 -17.61 -8.41 0.64
CA PRO A 220 -18.52 -8.13 -0.47
C PRO A 220 -17.75 -7.65 -1.70
N GLY A 221 -18.22 -8.01 -2.91
CA GLY A 221 -17.53 -7.67 -4.16
C GLY A 221 -17.37 -6.16 -4.41
N ASP A 222 -18.25 -5.34 -3.86
CA ASP A 222 -18.15 -3.87 -3.93
C ASP A 222 -16.88 -3.32 -3.23
N GLY A 223 -16.25 -4.11 -2.35
CA GLY A 223 -15.03 -3.77 -1.63
C GLY A 223 -15.22 -2.63 -0.63
N GLU A 224 -14.18 -1.81 -0.46
CA GLU A 224 -14.29 -0.60 0.35
C GLU A 224 -15.05 0.54 -0.36
N ASN A 225 -15.65 1.44 0.41
CA ASN A 225 -16.21 2.68 -0.12
C ASN A 225 -15.16 3.80 -0.13
N TYR A 226 -14.47 3.97 -1.27
CA TYR A 226 -13.33 4.89 -1.39
C TYR A 226 -13.70 6.35 -1.11
N THR A 227 -14.92 6.77 -1.46
CA THR A 227 -15.38 8.13 -1.13
C THR A 227 -15.38 8.35 0.39
N ALA A 228 -15.84 7.36 1.15
CA ALA A 228 -16.10 7.49 2.58
C ALA A 228 -14.83 7.72 3.41
N PHE A 229 -13.69 7.12 3.03
CA PHE A 229 -12.42 7.29 3.73
C PHE A 229 -11.46 8.29 3.06
N LEU A 230 -11.53 8.50 1.73
CA LEU A 230 -10.70 9.54 1.09
C LEU A 230 -11.19 10.95 1.39
N GLN A 231 -12.49 11.15 1.58
CA GLN A 231 -13.04 12.47 1.94
C GLN A 231 -12.47 13.02 3.26
N PRO A 232 -12.47 12.29 4.39
CA PRO A 232 -11.80 12.76 5.61
C PRO A 232 -10.28 12.89 5.46
N LEU A 233 -9.61 12.01 4.69
CA LEU A 233 -8.17 12.12 4.42
C LEU A 233 -7.83 13.43 3.70
N THR A 234 -8.56 13.76 2.63
CA THR A 234 -8.33 14.99 1.86
C THR A 234 -8.70 16.25 2.62
N ALA A 235 -9.67 16.18 3.52
CA ALA A 235 -10.05 17.28 4.42
C ALA A 235 -9.04 17.50 5.56
N LYS A 236 -8.44 16.43 6.09
CA LYS A 236 -7.44 16.47 7.17
C LYS A 236 -6.18 15.66 6.77
N PRO A 237 -5.39 16.13 5.79
CA PRO A 237 -4.23 15.38 5.28
C PRO A 237 -3.12 15.20 6.34
N GLN A 238 -3.19 15.93 7.46
CA GLN A 238 -2.21 15.83 8.53
C GLN A 238 -2.38 14.59 9.42
N MET A 239 -3.50 13.87 9.31
CA MET A 239 -3.72 12.61 10.06
C MET A 239 -2.58 11.63 9.84
N ASP A 240 -2.21 10.88 10.88
CA ASP A 240 -1.19 9.84 10.78
C ASP A 240 -1.78 8.52 10.26
N GLY A 241 -0.91 7.52 10.05
CA GLY A 241 -1.34 6.21 9.54
C GLY A 241 -2.32 5.50 10.47
N ARG A 242 -2.21 5.70 11.79
CA ARG A 242 -3.13 5.08 12.75
C ARG A 242 -4.53 5.64 12.61
N GLU A 243 -4.64 6.97 12.66
CA GLU A 243 -5.92 7.67 12.51
C GLU A 243 -6.55 7.32 11.14
N PHE A 244 -5.75 7.27 10.08
CA PHE A 244 -6.28 6.90 8.76
C PHE A 244 -6.76 5.44 8.71
N SER A 245 -6.01 4.49 9.26
CA SER A 245 -6.44 3.09 9.35
C SER A 245 -7.71 2.91 10.20
N GLU A 246 -7.85 3.64 11.31
CA GLU A 246 -9.06 3.63 12.14
C GLU A 246 -10.28 4.16 11.36
N ILE A 247 -10.09 5.20 10.53
CA ILE A 247 -11.13 5.71 9.64
C ILE A 247 -11.55 4.65 8.62
N MET A 248 -10.61 3.96 7.97
CA MET A 248 -10.94 2.91 6.99
C MET A 248 -11.80 1.80 7.62
N VAL A 249 -11.39 1.29 8.78
CA VAL A 249 -12.15 0.29 9.54
C VAL A 249 -13.54 0.79 9.92
N TYR A 250 -13.64 2.02 10.43
CA TYR A 250 -14.92 2.58 10.84
C TYR A 250 -15.86 2.78 9.65
N GLN A 251 -15.36 3.30 8.52
CA GLN A 251 -16.17 3.52 7.32
C GLN A 251 -16.61 2.20 6.68
N TYR A 252 -15.77 1.16 6.71
CA TYR A 252 -16.17 -0.17 6.27
C TYR A 252 -17.35 -0.71 7.08
N ALA A 253 -17.27 -0.62 8.41
CA ALA A 253 -18.34 -1.04 9.31
C ALA A 253 -19.65 -0.26 9.06
N LEU A 254 -19.57 1.04 8.76
CA LEU A 254 -20.73 1.85 8.40
C LEU A 254 -21.32 1.49 7.03
N ASN A 255 -20.46 1.27 6.03
CA ASN A 255 -20.86 0.90 4.68
C ASN A 255 -21.69 -0.39 4.67
N TYR A 256 -21.32 -1.34 5.53
CA TYR A 256 -21.96 -2.65 5.62
C TYR A 256 -22.75 -2.89 6.92
N LYS A 257 -23.17 -1.83 7.62
CA LYS A 257 -23.85 -1.92 8.93
C LYS A 257 -25.09 -2.83 9.00
N ASN A 258 -25.71 -3.13 7.85
CA ASN A 258 -26.89 -3.99 7.75
C ASN A 258 -26.54 -5.45 7.41
N GLN A 259 -25.26 -5.80 7.32
CA GLN A 259 -24.78 -7.16 7.07
C GLN A 259 -24.25 -7.78 8.37
N SER A 260 -24.59 -9.04 8.61
CA SER A 260 -24.23 -9.75 9.85
C SER A 260 -22.86 -10.43 9.79
N SER A 261 -22.23 -10.50 8.61
CA SER A 261 -21.01 -11.28 8.36
C SER A 261 -19.88 -10.43 7.78
N ILE A 262 -19.65 -9.26 8.35
CA ILE A 262 -18.52 -8.41 8.00
C ILE A 262 -17.44 -8.44 9.07
N ASN A 263 -16.20 -8.24 8.64
CA ASN A 263 -15.04 -8.17 9.50
C ASN A 263 -13.98 -7.32 8.78
N TYR A 264 -13.40 -6.37 9.51
CA TYR A 264 -12.35 -5.51 8.98
C TYR A 264 -11.54 -5.01 10.16
N ALA A 265 -10.22 -4.99 10.04
CA ALA A 265 -9.34 -4.65 11.14
C ALA A 265 -8.12 -3.86 10.66
N ALA A 266 -7.53 -3.12 11.59
CA ALA A 266 -6.23 -2.50 11.44
C ALA A 266 -5.25 -3.16 12.42
N ILE A 267 -4.16 -3.74 11.89
CA ILE A 267 -3.11 -4.40 12.66
C ILE A 267 -1.88 -3.47 12.71
N ASP A 268 -1.45 -3.12 13.92
CA ASP A 268 -0.15 -2.48 14.15
C ASP A 268 0.97 -3.50 13.93
N LEU A 269 1.65 -3.39 12.79
CA LEU A 269 2.68 -4.34 12.36
C LEU A 269 3.92 -4.31 13.25
N SER A 270 4.16 -3.22 13.99
CA SER A 270 5.25 -3.16 14.96
C SER A 270 5.05 -4.12 16.15
N ARG A 271 3.82 -4.61 16.37
CA ARG A 271 3.48 -5.54 17.45
C ARG A 271 3.60 -6.99 17.06
N VAL A 272 3.62 -7.29 15.75
CA VAL A 272 3.53 -8.67 15.23
C VAL A 272 4.69 -9.52 15.71
N ALA A 273 5.93 -9.03 15.67
CA ALA A 273 7.10 -9.79 16.13
C ALA A 273 7.01 -10.19 17.62
N GLY A 274 6.54 -9.26 18.46
CA GLY A 274 6.33 -9.53 19.89
C GLY A 274 5.21 -10.53 20.13
N PHE A 275 4.10 -10.38 19.41
CA PHE A 275 2.98 -11.32 19.46
C PHE A 275 3.41 -12.72 19.04
N THR A 276 4.11 -12.88 17.90
CA THR A 276 4.54 -14.20 17.41
C THR A 276 5.52 -14.87 18.35
N ALA A 277 6.42 -14.13 18.99
CA ALA A 277 7.32 -14.70 20.00
C ALA A 277 6.55 -15.30 21.20
N GLN A 278 5.48 -14.64 21.65
CA GLN A 278 4.61 -15.16 22.71
C GLN A 278 3.75 -16.33 22.21
N PHE A 279 3.23 -16.23 20.99
CA PHE A 279 2.46 -17.29 20.36
C PHE A 279 3.27 -18.58 20.16
N ASP A 280 4.56 -18.47 19.83
CA ASP A 280 5.48 -19.60 19.74
C ASP A 280 5.68 -20.27 21.11
N GLN A 281 5.79 -19.49 22.18
CA GLN A 281 5.89 -20.02 23.54
C GLN A 281 4.60 -20.77 23.92
N ALA A 282 3.44 -20.17 23.68
CA ALA A 282 2.15 -20.80 23.91
C ALA A 282 2.02 -22.10 23.11
N SER A 283 2.37 -22.09 21.82
CA SER A 283 2.32 -23.25 20.93
C SER A 283 3.20 -24.40 21.42
N LYS A 284 4.39 -24.10 21.96
CA LYS A 284 5.27 -25.12 22.59
C LYS A 284 4.62 -25.76 23.81
N VAL A 285 4.01 -24.96 24.69
CA VAL A 285 3.30 -25.46 25.88
C VAL A 285 2.12 -26.33 25.49
N LEU A 286 1.29 -25.86 24.56
CA LEU A 286 0.10 -26.59 24.09
C LEU A 286 0.47 -27.91 23.41
N SER A 287 1.56 -27.93 22.63
CA SER A 287 2.05 -29.13 21.94
C SER A 287 2.66 -30.16 22.88
N ALA A 288 3.26 -29.72 23.99
CA ALA A 288 3.80 -30.57 25.04
C ALA A 288 2.73 -31.11 26.01
N SER A 289 1.51 -30.56 25.98
CA SER A 289 0.42 -30.97 26.87
C SER A 289 0.01 -32.44 26.68
N SER A 290 -0.25 -33.14 27.79
CA SER A 290 -0.88 -34.46 27.77
C SER A 290 -2.28 -34.43 27.10
N GLN A 291 -2.92 -33.25 27.08
CA GLN A 291 -4.23 -33.02 26.46
C GLN A 291 -4.15 -32.51 25.02
N LYS A 292 -2.98 -32.57 24.35
CA LYS A 292 -2.77 -32.03 23.00
C LYS A 292 -3.84 -32.42 21.97
N SER A 293 -4.38 -33.64 22.06
CA SER A 293 -5.45 -34.10 21.15
C SER A 293 -6.78 -33.39 21.40
N LYS A 294 -7.14 -33.09 22.66
CA LYS A 294 -8.33 -32.28 23.00
C LYS A 294 -8.13 -30.82 22.57
N ILE A 295 -6.96 -30.26 22.87
CA ILE A 295 -6.57 -28.89 22.49
C ILE A 295 -6.63 -28.71 20.97
N ARG A 296 -6.03 -29.62 20.19
CA ARG A 296 -6.05 -29.57 18.73
C ARG A 296 -7.48 -29.64 18.17
N ARG A 297 -8.36 -30.47 18.76
CA ARG A 297 -9.78 -30.50 18.36
C ARG A 297 -10.50 -29.20 18.69
N ALA A 298 -10.16 -28.56 19.82
CA ALA A 298 -10.76 -27.30 20.24
C ALA A 298 -10.36 -26.10 19.36
N PHE A 299 -9.16 -26.12 18.76
CA PHE A 299 -8.75 -25.12 17.77
C PHE A 299 -9.53 -25.21 16.44
N GLY A 300 -10.13 -26.36 16.13
CA GLY A 300 -10.78 -26.61 14.84
C GLY A 300 -9.82 -26.99 13.72
N SER A 301 -10.35 -27.21 12.51
CA SER A 301 -9.61 -27.75 11.34
C SER A 301 -9.39 -26.75 10.20
N SER A 302 -9.74 -25.48 10.38
CA SER A 302 -9.71 -24.43 9.34
C SER A 302 -9.38 -23.06 9.94
N SER A 303 -9.28 -22.01 9.11
CA SER A 303 -9.07 -20.61 9.55
C SER A 303 -9.94 -20.27 10.76
N PHE A 304 -9.33 -19.79 11.84
CA PHE A 304 -9.97 -19.52 13.11
C PHE A 304 -9.62 -18.12 13.59
N ASP A 305 -10.58 -17.47 14.27
CA ASP A 305 -10.30 -16.29 15.07
C ASP A 305 -9.27 -16.64 16.15
N LEU A 306 -8.12 -15.96 16.14
CA LEU A 306 -6.97 -16.28 16.99
C LEU A 306 -7.32 -16.20 18.48
N VAL A 307 -8.15 -15.23 18.88
CA VAL A 307 -8.58 -15.05 20.27
C VAL A 307 -9.46 -16.22 20.70
N THR A 308 -10.51 -16.51 19.91
CA THR A 308 -11.43 -17.63 20.18
C THR A 308 -10.69 -18.97 20.18
N GLY A 309 -9.74 -19.17 19.26
CA GLY A 309 -8.91 -20.38 19.19
C GLY A 309 -8.05 -20.58 20.43
N LEU A 310 -7.33 -19.53 20.85
CA LEU A 310 -6.49 -19.56 22.06
C LEU A 310 -7.32 -19.78 23.33
N ASP A 311 -8.47 -19.13 23.46
CA ASP A 311 -9.38 -19.32 24.59
C ASP A 311 -9.97 -20.74 24.64
N SER A 312 -10.35 -21.28 23.49
CA SER A 312 -10.84 -22.66 23.37
C SER A 312 -9.76 -23.68 23.73
N ALA A 313 -8.52 -23.44 23.27
CA ALA A 313 -7.35 -24.25 23.62
C ALA A 313 -7.05 -24.21 25.11
N ARG A 314 -7.10 -23.03 25.73
CA ARG A 314 -6.92 -22.85 27.17
C ARG A 314 -7.98 -23.63 27.96
N LYS A 315 -9.26 -23.48 27.62
CA LYS A 315 -10.38 -24.21 28.26
C LYS A 315 -10.23 -25.72 28.11
N ALA A 316 -9.84 -26.20 26.93
CA ALA A 316 -9.62 -27.62 26.67
C ALA A 316 -8.43 -28.19 27.46
N GLY A 317 -7.40 -27.36 27.71
CA GLY A 317 -6.24 -27.73 28.51
C GLY A 317 -6.48 -27.71 30.02
N SER A 318 -7.46 -26.96 30.50
CA SER A 318 -7.77 -26.80 31.94
C SER A 318 -8.81 -27.77 32.49
N ALA A 319 -9.47 -28.57 31.64
CA ALA A 319 -10.62 -29.38 32.04
C ALA A 319 -10.31 -30.61 32.93
N ASP A 320 -9.04 -30.87 33.25
CA ASP A 320 -8.60 -31.99 34.09
C ASP A 320 -7.62 -31.56 35.22
N ALA A 321 -7.63 -30.27 35.63
CA ALA A 321 -6.84 -29.75 36.75
C ALA A 321 -7.69 -29.48 38.00
#